data_AF-A0A1V4DR23-F1
#
_entry.id   AF-A0A1V4DR23-F1
#
_cell.length_a   1.000
_cell.length_b   1.000
_cell.length_c   1.000
_cell.angle_alpha   90.00
_cell.angle_beta   90.00
_cell.angle_gamma   90.00
#
_symmetry.space_group_name_H-M   'P 1'
#
loop_
_entity.id
_entity.type
_entity.pdbx_description
1 polymer ?
#
loop_
_entity_poly.entity_id
_entity_poly.type
_entity_poly.pdbx_seq_one_letter_code
_entity_poly.pdbx_strand_id
1 'polypeptide(L)'
;MAHAAIRSERRAHRRSLRAIVRERSAATRLAASCRRRPRSLATIAIAAGVEKSTATGCANGLRSVAKRLNVQPAATARTRRTVAGGRARRTHSVGRYTLGQVCTLTAAYRPRKAEFVAAVALIAVFAGGAR
;
A
#
# COMPACT_ATOMS: atom_id res chain seq x y z
N MET A 1 -8.04 21.22 -41.55
CA MET A 1 -6.94 20.97 -40.59
C MET A 1 -7.39 21.12 -39.12
N ALA A 2 -8.00 22.24 -38.70
CA ALA A 2 -8.36 22.51 -37.29
C ALA A 2 -9.26 21.44 -36.60
N HIS A 3 -10.25 20.89 -37.30
CA HIS A 3 -11.14 19.86 -36.72
C HIS A 3 -10.45 18.52 -36.40
N ALA A 4 -9.31 18.20 -37.04
CA ALA A 4 -8.55 16.99 -36.73
C ALA A 4 -7.75 17.16 -35.43
N ALA A 5 -7.12 18.32 -35.23
CA ALA A 5 -6.40 18.67 -34.01
C ALA A 5 -7.33 18.74 -32.78
N ILE A 6 -8.49 19.39 -32.91
CA ILE A 6 -9.49 19.45 -31.83
C ILE A 6 -9.98 18.03 -31.44
N ARG A 7 -10.11 17.11 -32.41
CA ARG A 7 -10.51 15.72 -32.15
C ARG A 7 -9.42 14.91 -31.44
N SER A 8 -8.15 15.10 -31.81
CA SER A 8 -7.03 14.40 -31.16
C SER A 8 -6.84 14.89 -29.72
N GLU A 9 -6.93 16.19 -29.47
CA GLU A 9 -6.89 16.79 -28.14
C GLU A 9 -8.02 16.29 -27.24
N ARG A 10 -9.28 16.31 -27.71
CA ARG A 10 -10.43 15.77 -26.98
C ARG A 10 -10.29 14.27 -26.69
N ARG A 11 -9.59 13.52 -27.55
CA ARG A 11 -9.31 12.09 -27.31
C ARG A 11 -8.23 11.92 -26.25
N ALA A 12 -7.15 12.69 -26.31
CA ALA A 12 -6.09 12.68 -25.29
C ALA A 12 -6.64 13.07 -23.91
N HIS A 13 -7.44 14.13 -23.84
CA HIS A 13 -8.07 14.60 -22.61
C HIS A 13 -9.04 13.56 -22.02
N ARG A 14 -9.90 12.94 -22.84
CA ARG A 14 -10.76 11.83 -22.35
C ARG A 14 -9.95 10.63 -21.87
N ARG A 15 -8.80 10.33 -22.48
CA ARG A 15 -7.91 9.25 -22.03
C ARG A 15 -7.28 9.58 -20.68
N SER A 16 -6.80 10.80 -20.47
CA SER A 16 -6.22 11.22 -19.18
C SER A 16 -7.25 11.20 -18.06
N LEU A 17 -8.45 11.76 -18.28
CA LEU A 17 -9.53 11.73 -17.30
C LEU A 17 -9.94 10.30 -16.93
N ARG A 18 -10.07 9.41 -17.93
CA ARG A 18 -10.36 7.99 -17.67
C ARG A 18 -9.24 7.30 -16.89
N ALA A 19 -7.98 7.65 -17.13
CA ALA A 19 -6.86 7.13 -16.36
C ALA A 19 -6.94 7.57 -14.88
N ILE A 20 -7.20 8.85 -14.63
CA ILE A 20 -7.37 9.42 -13.28
C ILE A 20 -8.51 8.73 -12.53
N VAL A 21 -9.68 8.57 -13.17
CA VAL A 21 -10.83 7.91 -12.53
C VAL A 21 -10.52 6.44 -12.20
N ARG A 22 -9.84 5.71 -13.09
CA ARG A 22 -9.43 4.33 -12.84
C ARG A 22 -8.45 4.22 -11.69
N GLU A 23 -7.48 5.15 -11.61
CA GLU A 23 -6.50 5.21 -10.53
C GLU A 23 -7.19 5.44 -9.18
N ARG A 24 -8.04 6.46 -9.08
CA ARG A 24 -8.83 6.75 -7.87
C ARG A 24 -9.68 5.55 -7.46
N SER A 25 -10.39 4.94 -8.42
CA SER A 25 -11.22 3.77 -8.18
C SER A 25 -10.41 2.55 -7.71
N ALA A 26 -9.17 2.39 -8.18
CA ALA A 26 -8.27 1.34 -7.73
C ALA A 26 -7.78 1.60 -6.29
N ALA A 27 -7.41 2.85 -5.98
CA ALA A 27 -7.00 3.26 -4.64
C ALA A 27 -8.12 3.05 -3.61
N THR A 28 -9.35 3.47 -3.90
CA THR A 28 -10.52 3.27 -3.02
C THR A 28 -10.78 1.79 -2.77
N ARG A 29 -10.76 0.96 -3.83
CA ARG A 29 -10.96 -0.50 -3.69
C ARG A 29 -9.84 -1.15 -2.87
N LEU A 30 -8.61 -0.67 -3.02
CA LEU A 30 -7.47 -1.17 -2.25
C LEU A 30 -7.64 -0.84 -0.76
N ALA A 31 -7.94 0.41 -0.45
CA ALA A 31 -8.18 0.88 0.92
C ALA A 31 -9.35 0.10 1.57
N ALA A 32 -10.50 0.01 0.89
CA ALA A 32 -11.64 -0.78 1.35
C ALA A 32 -11.27 -2.26 1.57
N SER A 33 -10.45 -2.83 0.68
CA SER A 33 -9.98 -4.21 0.84
C SER A 33 -9.06 -4.41 2.05
N CYS A 34 -8.30 -3.39 2.49
CA CYS A 34 -7.46 -3.50 3.68
C CYS A 34 -8.29 -3.46 4.97
N ARG A 35 -9.43 -2.76 4.95
CA ARG A 35 -10.38 -2.73 6.08
C ARG A 35 -11.13 -4.05 6.23
N ARG A 36 -11.50 -4.69 5.11
CA ARG A 36 -12.31 -5.93 5.13
C ARG A 36 -11.54 -7.21 5.47
N ARG A 37 -10.21 -7.24 5.26
CA ARG A 37 -9.42 -8.47 5.47
C ARG A 37 -7.94 -8.18 5.72
N PRO A 38 -7.22 -9.09 6.39
CA PRO A 38 -5.77 -8.97 6.56
C PRO A 38 -5.04 -8.82 5.23
N ARG A 39 -4.07 -7.90 5.18
CA ARG A 39 -3.21 -7.63 4.01
C ARG A 39 -1.74 -7.59 4.42
N SER A 40 -0.85 -7.72 3.44
CA SER A 40 0.58 -7.60 3.73
C SER A 40 0.92 -6.16 4.13
N LEU A 41 1.94 -5.99 4.96
CA LEU A 41 2.37 -4.67 5.44
C LEU A 41 2.70 -3.69 4.31
N ALA A 42 3.34 -4.18 3.24
CA ALA A 42 3.63 -3.35 2.07
C ALA A 42 2.36 -2.92 1.32
N THR A 43 1.35 -3.80 1.22
CA THR A 43 0.06 -3.44 0.62
C THR A 43 -0.70 -2.41 1.46
N ILE A 44 -0.65 -2.52 2.79
CA ILE A 44 -1.25 -1.55 3.71
C ILE A 44 -0.52 -0.20 3.60
N ALA A 45 0.81 -0.20 3.53
CA ALA A 45 1.60 1.02 3.33
C ALA A 45 1.22 1.74 2.02
N ILE A 46 1.13 1.02 0.90
CA ILE A 46 0.69 1.60 -0.38
C ILE A 46 -0.74 2.13 -0.26
N ALA A 47 -1.64 1.40 0.40
CA ALA A 47 -3.02 1.84 0.59
C ALA A 47 -3.13 3.10 1.46
N ALA A 48 -2.19 3.28 2.39
CA ALA A 48 -2.05 4.47 3.24
C ALA A 48 -1.42 5.67 2.51
N GLY A 49 -0.99 5.51 1.25
CA GLY A 49 -0.37 6.58 0.46
C GLY A 49 1.15 6.62 0.54
N VAL A 50 1.81 5.61 1.12
CA VAL A 50 3.27 5.54 1.13
C VAL A 50 3.79 5.21 -0.28
N GLU A 51 4.78 5.98 -0.71
CA GLU A 51 5.45 5.80 -2.00
C GLU A 51 6.10 4.41 -2.10
N LYS A 52 6.08 3.82 -3.31
CA LYS A 52 6.42 2.39 -3.51
C LYS A 52 7.87 2.06 -3.16
N SER A 53 8.82 2.96 -3.46
CA SER A 53 10.23 2.76 -3.13
C SER A 53 10.44 2.71 -1.61
N THR A 54 9.67 3.50 -0.86
CA THR A 54 9.73 3.54 0.62
C THR A 54 8.95 2.41 1.29
N ALA A 55 7.84 1.96 0.69
CA ALA A 55 6.92 0.98 1.27
C ALA A 55 7.60 -0.35 1.64
N THR A 56 8.57 -0.81 0.84
CA THR A 56 9.29 -2.06 1.13
C THR A 56 10.17 -1.94 2.37
N GLY A 57 10.91 -0.83 2.50
CA GLY A 57 11.76 -0.54 3.66
C GLY A 57 10.93 -0.43 4.95
N CYS A 58 9.84 0.33 4.89
CA CYS A 58 8.92 0.46 6.02
C CYS A 58 8.30 -0.89 6.43
N ALA A 59 7.88 -1.71 5.45
CA ALA A 59 7.33 -3.04 5.73
C ALA A 59 8.36 -4.02 6.32
N ASN A 60 9.65 -3.89 5.98
CA ASN A 60 10.72 -4.64 6.64
C ASN A 60 10.87 -4.22 8.11
N GLY A 61 10.90 -2.90 8.38
CA GLY A 61 10.97 -2.37 9.75
C GLY A 61 9.82 -2.86 10.62
N LEU A 62 8.58 -2.78 10.11
CA LEU A 62 7.39 -3.28 10.81
C LEU A 62 7.42 -4.80 11.03
N ARG A 63 8.01 -5.59 10.11
CA ARG A 63 8.24 -7.03 10.34
C ARG A 63 9.21 -7.29 11.48
N SER A 64 10.28 -6.51 11.58
CA SER A 64 11.21 -6.61 12.71
C SER A 64 10.53 -6.25 14.04
N VAL A 65 9.67 -5.23 14.03
CA VAL A 65 8.86 -4.87 15.21
C VAL A 65 7.88 -5.98 15.56
N ALA A 66 7.22 -6.60 14.57
CA ALA A 66 6.29 -7.71 14.80
C ALA A 66 6.99 -8.90 15.46
N LYS A 67 8.20 -9.24 15.00
CA LYS A 67 9.03 -10.27 15.64
C LYS A 67 9.38 -9.91 17.08
N ARG A 68 9.85 -8.68 17.32
CA ARG A 68 10.20 -8.19 18.66
C ARG A 68 9.02 -8.23 19.64
N LEU A 69 7.82 -7.94 19.16
CA LEU A 69 6.59 -7.96 19.96
C LEU A 69 5.85 -9.30 19.95
N ASN A 70 6.42 -10.33 19.32
CA ASN A 70 5.77 -11.65 19.12
C ASN A 70 4.37 -11.57 18.49
N VAL A 71 4.11 -10.57 17.64
CA VAL A 71 2.84 -10.42 16.92
C VAL A 71 2.84 -11.31 15.69
N GLN A 72 2.07 -12.39 15.75
CA GLN A 72 1.91 -13.31 14.64
C GLN A 72 0.98 -12.73 13.56
N PRO A 73 1.25 -12.99 12.26
CA PRO A 73 0.34 -12.60 11.19
C PRO A 73 -1.04 -13.24 11.39
N ALA A 74 -2.12 -12.48 11.21
CA ALA A 74 -3.49 -13.01 11.24
C ALA A 74 -3.76 -14.04 10.13
N ALA A 75 -3.03 -13.97 9.01
CA ALA A 75 -3.08 -14.99 7.96
C ALA A 75 -1.74 -15.05 7.22
N THR A 76 -1.50 -16.16 6.53
CA THR A 76 -0.39 -16.30 5.59
C THR A 76 -0.92 -16.54 4.18
N ALA A 77 -0.15 -16.11 3.18
CA ALA A 77 -0.50 -16.37 1.78
C ALA A 77 0.75 -16.54 0.93
N ARG A 78 0.60 -17.22 -0.19
CA ARG A 78 1.65 -17.37 -1.21
C ARG A 78 1.44 -16.36 -2.33
N THR A 79 2.50 -15.68 -2.75
CA THR A 79 2.44 -14.70 -3.85
C THR A 79 3.71 -14.72 -4.69
N ARG A 80 3.54 -14.40 -5.98
CA ARG A 80 4.64 -14.00 -6.87
C ARG A 80 4.67 -12.50 -7.11
N ARG A 81 3.70 -11.73 -6.60
CA ARG A 81 3.66 -10.28 -6.85
C ARG A 81 4.73 -9.54 -6.06
N THR A 82 5.40 -8.59 -6.70
CA THR A 82 6.34 -7.67 -6.05
C THR A 82 5.65 -6.36 -5.69
N VAL A 83 6.24 -5.63 -4.73
CA VAL A 83 5.75 -4.30 -4.32
C VAL A 83 5.82 -3.30 -5.49
N ALA A 84 6.82 -3.45 -6.37
CA ALA A 84 6.99 -2.65 -7.58
C ALA A 84 5.98 -2.94 -8.70
N GLY A 85 5.09 -3.93 -8.55
CA GLY A 85 4.05 -4.24 -9.54
C GLY A 85 4.41 -5.33 -10.56
N GLY A 86 5.55 -6.01 -10.38
CA GLY A 86 5.98 -7.13 -11.22
C GLY A 86 5.65 -8.50 -10.64
N ARG A 87 6.18 -9.55 -11.29
CA ARG A 87 6.15 -10.93 -10.79
C ARG A 87 7.58 -11.43 -10.53
N ALA A 88 7.80 -11.98 -9.34
CA ALA A 88 8.99 -12.71 -8.98
C ALA A 88 9.02 -14.07 -9.70
N ARG A 89 10.23 -14.58 -9.95
CA ARG A 89 10.47 -15.91 -10.53
C ARG A 89 9.97 -17.03 -9.63
N ARG A 90 10.00 -16.82 -8.30
CA ARG A 90 9.58 -17.80 -7.29
C ARG A 90 8.39 -17.29 -6.49
N THR A 91 7.63 -18.24 -5.95
CA THR A 91 6.53 -17.97 -5.03
C THR A 91 7.07 -17.80 -3.62
N HIS A 92 6.67 -16.75 -2.91
CA HIS A 92 7.08 -16.50 -1.53
C HIS A 92 5.87 -16.45 -0.61
N SER A 93 6.07 -16.89 0.63
CA SER A 93 5.08 -16.77 1.70
C SER A 93 5.12 -15.36 2.29
N VAL A 94 3.95 -14.77 2.51
CA VAL A 94 3.78 -13.41 3.02
C VAL A 94 2.77 -13.43 4.16
N GLY A 95 3.19 -12.90 5.31
CA GLY A 95 2.31 -12.62 6.44
C GLY A 95 1.35 -11.48 6.13
N ARG A 96 0.09 -11.65 6.52
CA ARG A 96 -0.99 -10.67 6.40
C ARG A 96 -1.44 -10.28 7.80
N TYR A 97 -1.59 -8.98 8.00
CA TYR A 97 -1.91 -8.37 9.28
C TYR A 97 -3.24 -7.64 9.19
N THR A 98 -4.00 -7.63 10.27
CA THR A 98 -5.19 -6.77 10.42
C THR A 98 -4.76 -5.33 10.66
N LEU A 99 -5.66 -4.37 10.44
CA LEU A 99 -5.37 -2.96 10.77
C LEU A 99 -5.15 -2.75 12.27
N GLY A 100 -5.83 -3.51 13.13
CA GLY A 100 -5.56 -3.51 14.58
C GLY A 100 -4.13 -3.93 14.91
N GLN A 101 -3.65 -5.03 14.31
CA GLN A 101 -2.25 -5.44 14.47
C GLN A 101 -1.28 -4.37 13.95
N VAL A 102 -1.56 -3.78 12.78
CA VAL A 102 -0.72 -2.72 12.22
C VAL A 102 -0.66 -1.51 13.14
N CYS A 103 -1.78 -1.10 13.74
CA CYS A 103 -1.83 -0.02 14.72
C CYS A 103 -0.85 -0.26 15.89
N THR A 104 -0.86 -1.47 16.46
CA THR A 104 0.09 -1.90 17.50
C THR A 104 1.54 -1.81 17.02
N LEU A 105 1.81 -2.31 15.81
CA LEU A 105 3.17 -2.27 15.25
C LEU A 105 3.67 -0.84 15.00
N THR A 106 2.82 0.03 14.46
CA THR A 106 3.18 1.43 14.22
C THR A 106 3.41 2.21 15.52
N ALA A 107 2.63 1.92 16.57
CA ALA A 107 2.81 2.56 17.87
C ALA A 107 4.19 2.26 18.48
N ALA A 108 4.72 1.05 18.27
CA ALA A 108 6.01 0.60 18.79
C ALA A 108 7.21 0.86 17.85
N TYR A 109 6.98 1.26 16.61
CA TYR A 109 8.05 1.52 15.65
C TYR A 109 8.58 2.95 15.82
N ARG A 110 9.89 3.08 16.03
CA ARG A 110 10.59 4.36 16.21
C ARG A 110 11.70 4.51 15.16
N PRO A 111 11.36 4.74 13.88
CA PRO A 111 12.36 4.97 12.84
C PRO A 111 13.10 6.29 13.06
N ARG A 112 14.38 6.35 12.68
CA ARG A 112 15.20 7.58 12.74
C ARG A 112 15.20 8.35 11.42
N LYS A 113 15.05 7.65 10.29
CA LYS A 113 15.08 8.25 8.95
C LYS A 113 13.74 8.95 8.65
N ALA A 114 13.80 10.20 8.19
CA ALA A 114 12.63 11.04 7.97
C ALA A 114 11.56 10.39 7.06
N GLU A 115 11.99 9.75 5.97
CA GLU A 115 11.07 9.06 5.04
C GLU A 115 10.23 7.97 5.73
N PHE A 116 10.82 7.24 6.69
CA PHE A 116 10.13 6.19 7.42
C PHE A 116 9.27 6.77 8.55
N VAL A 117 9.66 7.89 9.16
CA VAL A 117 8.81 8.62 10.11
C VAL A 117 7.52 9.05 9.44
N ALA A 118 7.64 9.70 8.27
CA ALA A 118 6.48 10.13 7.48
C ALA A 118 5.62 8.93 7.04
N ALA A 119 6.25 7.86 6.56
CA ALA A 119 5.53 6.65 6.16
C ALA A 119 4.75 6.01 7.32
N VAL A 120 5.34 5.93 8.51
CA VAL A 120 4.69 5.37 9.70
C VAL A 120 3.51 6.23 10.14
N ALA A 121 3.64 7.56 10.08
CA ALA A 121 2.54 8.46 10.40
C ALA A 121 1.33 8.23 9.46
N LEU A 122 1.56 8.13 8.16
CA LEU A 122 0.52 7.81 7.18
C LEU A 122 -0.15 6.45 7.47
N ILE A 123 0.66 5.42 7.75
CA ILE A 123 0.15 4.08 8.05
C ILE A 123 -0.66 4.09 9.36
N ALA A 124 -0.21 4.82 10.38
CA ALA A 124 -0.89 4.91 11.67
C ALA A 124 -2.26 5.60 11.52
N VAL A 125 -2.33 6.70 10.78
CA VAL A 125 -3.61 7.37 10.47
C VAL A 125 -4.55 6.42 9.71
N PHE A 126 -4.04 5.73 8.69
CA PHE A 126 -4.82 4.79 7.90
C PHE A 126 -5.35 3.61 8.72
N ALA A 127 -4.52 3.05 9.61
CA ALA A 127 -4.89 1.93 10.48
C ALA A 127 -5.82 2.35 11.63
N GLY A 128 -5.64 3.56 12.18
CA GLY A 128 -6.43 4.11 13.27
C GLY A 128 -7.85 4.52 12.86
N GLY A 129 -8.07 4.92 11.61
CA GLY A 129 -9.38 5.25 11.05
C GLY A 129 -10.26 4.04 10.67
N ALA A 130 -9.90 2.84 11.12
CA ALA A 130 -10.64 1.60 10.86
C ALA A 130 -11.57 1.17 12.02
N ARG A 131 -11.92 2.11 12.90
CA ARG A 131 -12.93 1.91 13.95
C ARG A 131 -14.33 1.91 13.36
#